data_AF-A0A2A2FA91-F1
#
_entry.id   AF-A0A2A2FA91-F1
#
_cell.length_a   1.000
_cell.length_b   1.000
_cell.length_c   1.000
_cell.angle_alpha   90.00
_cell.angle_beta   90.00
_cell.angle_gamma   90.00
#
_symmetry.space_group_name_H-M   'P 1'
#
loop_
_entity.id
_entity.type
_entity.pdbx_description
1 polymer ?
#
loop_
_entity_poly.entity_id
_entity_poly.type
_entity_poly.pdbx_seq_one_letter_code
_entity_poly.pdbx_strand_id
1 'polypeptide(L)'
;MRKRFTTITGALALAVSVGFASTSALASGEIGEHVQNLKGNLGTYEQDVGRFTDRLDTMTAAYAENGPDAVETDQLIELWEEVKLHAAVEVTYVPVYASIWQGIYGFKEAVDNDSGIERVRAQQAALEAALWQGLGAVKMASKHQASGGSNKGQEADSGEGDPIDRIITNLEKVTVEHAEGETEEATELVHDTYMEIFEGIEGALIEQDAELVESLEKDFNVTLPQQLEKGAPVSEVTAQVDAMKEKLSRAQKLLQEAKESQGDVF
;
A
#
# COMPACT_ATOMS: atom_id res chain seq x y z
N MET A 1 -56.85 11.14 59.84
CA MET A 1 -55.59 10.82 59.13
C MET A 1 -55.74 11.18 57.66
N ARG A 2 -55.11 12.28 57.22
CA ARG A 2 -55.13 12.76 55.83
C ARG A 2 -54.04 12.02 55.04
N LYS A 3 -54.41 11.28 53.99
CA LYS A 3 -53.45 10.79 52.99
C LYS A 3 -53.54 11.70 51.77
N ARG A 4 -52.43 12.37 51.47
CA ARG A 4 -52.23 13.23 50.29
C ARG A 4 -52.00 12.34 49.07
N PHE A 5 -52.75 12.57 48.00
CA PHE A 5 -52.45 12.05 46.67
C PHE A 5 -51.53 13.06 45.98
N THR A 6 -50.31 12.63 45.66
CA THR A 6 -49.35 13.41 44.87
C THR A 6 -49.47 12.95 43.42
N THR A 7 -49.93 13.85 42.56
CA THR A 7 -49.97 13.68 41.10
C THR A 7 -48.53 13.76 40.56
N ILE A 8 -48.04 12.71 39.90
CA ILE A 8 -46.79 12.75 39.14
C ILE A 8 -47.15 13.07 37.70
N THR A 9 -46.77 14.26 37.25
CA THR A 9 -46.83 14.72 35.87
C THR A 9 -45.68 14.06 35.10
N GLY A 10 -45.97 13.09 34.24
CA GLY A 10 -45.00 12.50 33.33
C GLY A 10 -44.74 13.44 32.15
N ALA A 11 -43.55 14.05 32.10
CA ALA A 11 -43.07 14.77 30.93
C ALA A 11 -42.55 13.77 29.89
N LEU A 12 -43.18 13.75 28.71
CA LEU A 12 -42.74 12.98 27.56
C LEU A 12 -41.55 13.72 26.91
N ALA A 13 -40.33 13.26 27.18
CA ALA A 13 -39.14 13.77 26.50
C ALA A 13 -39.07 13.16 25.09
N LEU A 14 -39.25 14.00 24.08
CA LEU A 14 -39.01 13.65 22.67
C LEU A 14 -37.49 13.60 22.47
N ALA A 15 -36.91 12.39 22.45
CA ALA A 15 -35.52 12.20 22.08
C ALA A 15 -35.39 12.40 20.57
N VAL A 16 -34.84 13.55 20.15
CA VAL A 16 -34.37 13.75 18.77
C VAL A 16 -33.01 13.06 18.69
N SER A 17 -33.01 11.83 18.20
CA SER A 17 -31.80 11.13 17.79
C SER A 17 -31.27 11.79 16.52
N VAL A 18 -30.33 12.72 16.67
CA VAL A 18 -29.47 13.16 15.58
C VAL A 18 -28.59 11.96 15.24
N GLY A 19 -28.99 11.21 14.21
CA GLY A 19 -28.12 10.21 13.60
C GLY A 19 -26.93 10.94 13.01
N PHE A 20 -25.77 10.79 13.64
CA PHE A 20 -24.51 10.97 12.94
C PHE A 20 -24.47 9.86 11.89
N ALA A 21 -24.81 10.21 10.65
CA ALA A 21 -24.38 9.42 9.53
C ALA A 21 -22.85 9.50 9.54
N SER A 22 -22.20 8.44 9.99
CA SER A 22 -20.78 8.22 9.71
C SER A 22 -20.67 8.13 8.20
N THR A 23 -20.39 9.25 7.54
CA THR A 23 -19.77 9.21 6.23
C THR A 23 -18.40 8.57 6.48
N SER A 24 -18.28 7.28 6.21
CA SER A 24 -16.99 6.68 5.91
C SER A 24 -16.49 7.42 4.68
N ALA A 25 -15.78 8.53 4.89
CA ALA A 25 -14.86 9.01 3.87
C ALA A 25 -13.83 7.90 3.76
N LEU A 26 -13.93 7.10 2.69
CA LEU A 26 -12.89 6.17 2.30
C LEU A 26 -11.67 7.07 2.02
N ALA A 27 -10.83 7.19 3.05
CA ALA A 27 -9.59 7.94 3.03
C ALA A 27 -8.44 7.00 2.67
N SER A 28 -8.67 6.13 1.68
CA SER A 28 -7.59 5.42 1.01
C SER A 28 -6.97 6.38 0.00
N GLY A 29 -5.67 6.26 -0.23
CA GLY A 29 -4.93 6.87 -1.32
C GLY A 29 -5.34 6.30 -2.68
N GLU A 30 -6.63 6.11 -2.92
CA GLU A 30 -7.19 5.60 -4.18
C GLU A 30 -6.77 6.49 -5.36
N ILE A 31 -6.53 5.85 -6.50
CA ILE A 31 -6.31 6.53 -7.78
C ILE A 31 -7.54 7.41 -8.10
N GLY A 32 -7.44 8.70 -7.77
CA GLY A 32 -8.55 9.63 -7.83
C GLY A 32 -8.30 10.87 -8.70
N GLU A 33 -9.18 11.87 -8.56
CA GLU A 33 -9.07 13.17 -9.25
C GLU A 33 -7.70 13.83 -9.06
N HIS A 34 -7.05 13.58 -7.91
CA HIS A 34 -5.74 14.16 -7.62
C HIS A 34 -4.64 13.67 -8.57
N VAL A 35 -4.72 12.41 -9.03
CA VAL A 35 -3.80 11.82 -10.01
C VAL A 35 -4.05 12.39 -11.42
N GLN A 36 -5.32 12.63 -11.77
CA GLN A 36 -5.69 13.24 -13.05
C GLN A 36 -5.23 14.70 -13.17
N ASN A 37 -4.97 15.36 -12.04
CA ASN A 37 -4.43 16.71 -11.97
C ASN A 37 -3.26 16.78 -10.98
N LEU A 38 -2.13 16.15 -11.32
CA LEU A 38 -0.94 16.10 -10.46
C LEU A 38 -0.47 17.51 -10.10
N LYS A 39 -0.45 18.41 -11.09
CA LYS A 39 0.04 19.79 -10.90
C LYS A 39 -0.79 20.56 -9.88
N GLY A 40 -2.11 20.39 -9.88
CA GLY A 40 -3.02 21.03 -8.93
C GLY A 40 -2.87 20.51 -7.50
N ASN A 41 -2.31 19.30 -7.33
CA ASN A 41 -2.22 18.60 -6.05
C ASN A 41 -0.79 18.52 -5.49
N LEU A 42 0.21 19.16 -6.13
CA LEU A 42 1.60 19.15 -5.65
C LEU A 42 1.74 19.61 -4.19
N GLY A 43 0.96 20.60 -3.76
CA GLY A 43 0.98 21.07 -2.38
C GLY A 43 0.44 20.04 -1.38
N THR A 44 -0.46 19.15 -1.81
CA THR A 44 -0.94 18.04 -0.99
C THR A 44 0.15 16.97 -0.87
N TYR A 45 0.79 16.60 -1.99
CA TYR A 45 1.89 15.63 -1.99
C TYR A 45 3.09 16.11 -1.15
N GLU A 46 3.37 17.41 -1.15
CA GLU A 46 4.38 18.01 -0.26
C GLU A 46 4.00 17.90 1.22
N GLN A 47 2.73 18.08 1.55
CA GLN A 47 2.22 17.89 2.92
C GLN A 47 2.28 16.43 3.34
N ASP A 48 1.98 15.50 2.42
CA ASP A 48 2.06 14.06 2.66
C ASP A 48 3.49 13.62 3.00
N VAL A 49 4.50 14.10 2.24
CA VAL A 49 5.91 13.86 2.58
C VAL A 49 6.23 14.41 3.97
N GLY A 50 5.81 15.64 4.28
CA GLY A 50 6.05 16.25 5.60
C GLY A 50 5.42 15.45 6.75
N ARG A 51 4.18 14.98 6.56
CA ARG A 51 3.48 14.15 7.54
C ARG A 51 4.22 12.82 7.78
N PHE A 52 4.77 12.22 6.73
CA PHE A 52 5.60 11.03 6.83
C PHE A 52 6.90 11.28 7.59
N THR A 53 7.64 12.34 7.23
CA THR A 53 8.92 12.67 7.88
C THR A 53 8.71 12.99 9.36
N ASP A 54 7.67 13.77 9.70
CA ASP A 54 7.34 14.10 11.09
C ASP A 54 6.99 12.84 11.91
N ARG A 55 6.28 11.89 11.27
CA ARG A 55 5.96 10.61 11.91
C ARG A 55 7.20 9.77 12.15
N LEU A 56 8.10 9.67 11.17
CA LEU A 56 9.37 8.93 11.29
C LEU A 56 10.28 9.54 12.36
N ASP A 57 10.37 10.86 12.43
CA ASP A 57 11.11 11.56 13.49
C ASP A 57 10.56 11.21 14.87
N THR A 58 9.23 11.24 15.01
CA THR A 58 8.54 10.91 16.26
C THR A 58 8.81 9.46 16.68
N MET A 59 8.68 8.52 15.75
CA MET A 59 8.94 7.09 16.00
C MET A 59 10.40 6.83 16.34
N THR A 60 11.34 7.46 15.63
CA THR A 60 12.78 7.31 15.88
C THR A 60 13.17 7.87 17.24
N ALA A 61 12.60 9.00 17.64
CA ALA A 61 12.79 9.57 18.98
C ALA A 61 12.22 8.64 20.07
N ALA A 62 11.01 8.11 19.87
CA ALA A 62 10.40 7.16 20.80
C ALA A 62 11.25 5.88 20.97
N TYR A 63 11.76 5.32 19.87
CA TYR A 63 12.70 4.20 19.90
C TYR A 63 13.98 4.54 20.67
N ALA A 64 14.58 5.70 20.41
CA ALA A 64 15.82 6.14 21.06
C ALA A 64 15.67 6.30 22.58
N GLU A 65 14.51 6.75 23.04
CA GLU A 65 14.22 7.01 24.45
C GLU A 65 13.73 5.77 25.20
N ASN A 66 12.89 4.96 24.57
CA ASN A 66 12.07 3.95 25.26
C ASN A 66 12.18 2.54 24.65
N GLY A 67 12.97 2.35 23.58
CA GLY A 67 13.16 1.06 22.93
C GLY A 67 12.04 0.68 21.94
N PRO A 68 12.09 -0.56 21.38
CA PRO A 68 11.19 -1.00 20.32
C PRO A 68 9.72 -1.01 20.71
N ASP A 69 9.38 -1.41 21.94
CA ASP A 69 8.00 -1.51 22.44
C ASP A 69 7.26 -0.16 22.50
N ALA A 70 7.97 0.96 22.35
CA ALA A 70 7.38 2.30 22.33
C ALA A 70 6.97 2.77 20.93
N VAL A 71 7.17 1.94 19.90
CA VAL A 71 6.95 2.31 18.50
C VAL A 71 5.98 1.33 17.84
N GLU A 72 4.82 1.85 17.45
CA GLU A 72 3.82 1.12 16.66
C GLU A 72 4.18 1.24 15.17
N THR A 73 5.05 0.35 14.68
CA THR A 73 5.62 0.43 13.33
C THR A 73 4.58 0.23 12.21
N ASP A 74 3.49 -0.49 12.49
CA ASP A 74 2.38 -0.71 11.53
C ASP A 74 1.69 0.60 11.14
N GLN A 75 1.76 1.63 12.01
CA GLN A 75 1.19 2.94 11.72
C GLN A 75 1.89 3.67 10.54
N LEU A 76 3.05 3.17 10.07
CA LEU A 76 3.66 3.67 8.82
C LEU A 76 2.97 3.12 7.58
N ILE A 77 2.50 1.87 7.63
CA ILE A 77 1.78 1.23 6.53
C ILE A 77 0.41 1.89 6.41
N GLU A 78 -0.32 2.02 7.53
CA GLU A 78 -1.59 2.75 7.58
C GLU A 78 -1.44 4.19 7.05
N LEU A 79 -0.36 4.89 7.43
CA LEU A 79 -0.10 6.24 6.93
C LEU A 79 0.19 6.25 5.43
N TRP A 80 0.87 5.22 4.90
CA TRP A 80 1.17 5.11 3.47
C TRP A 80 -0.10 4.93 2.67
N GLU A 81 -0.99 4.06 3.11
CA GLU A 81 -2.30 3.82 2.51
C GLU A 81 -3.22 5.05 2.59
N GLU A 82 -3.05 5.93 3.59
CA GLU A 82 -3.91 7.11 3.77
C GLU A 82 -3.51 8.31 2.88
N VAL A 83 -2.22 8.48 2.58
CA VAL A 83 -1.73 9.69 1.89
C VAL A 83 -1.99 9.65 0.39
N LYS A 84 -2.25 10.81 -0.22
CA LYS A 84 -2.46 10.92 -1.67
C LYS A 84 -1.19 10.77 -2.48
N LEU A 85 -0.04 10.99 -1.85
CA LEU A 85 1.26 10.73 -2.47
C LEU A 85 1.38 9.26 -2.91
N HIS A 86 0.74 8.32 -2.21
CA HIS A 86 0.72 6.89 -2.54
C HIS A 86 0.36 6.66 -4.01
N ALA A 87 -0.91 6.83 -4.38
CA ALA A 87 -1.35 6.63 -5.76
C ALA A 87 -0.64 7.54 -6.77
N ALA A 88 -0.18 8.72 -6.35
CA ALA A 88 0.56 9.60 -7.25
C ALA A 88 1.93 9.02 -7.65
N VAL A 89 2.66 8.42 -6.70
CA VAL A 89 3.97 7.81 -6.96
C VAL A 89 3.82 6.49 -7.70
N GLU A 90 2.87 5.67 -7.27
CA GLU A 90 2.51 4.37 -7.85
C GLU A 90 2.34 4.48 -9.38
N VAL A 91 1.48 5.38 -9.87
CA VAL A 91 1.25 5.53 -11.31
C VAL A 91 2.33 6.33 -12.05
N THR A 92 3.30 6.91 -11.34
CA THR A 92 4.31 7.79 -11.94
C THR A 92 5.63 7.06 -12.19
N TYR A 93 6.14 6.34 -11.19
CA TYR A 93 7.44 5.70 -11.29
C TYR A 93 7.62 4.55 -10.29
N VAL A 94 7.37 3.33 -10.80
CA VAL A 94 7.38 2.05 -10.07
C VAL A 94 8.64 1.80 -9.25
N PRO A 95 9.87 2.00 -9.78
CA PRO A 95 11.07 1.72 -8.98
C PRO A 95 11.17 2.58 -7.71
N VAL A 96 10.62 3.80 -7.74
CA VAL A 96 10.56 4.65 -6.54
C VAL A 96 9.42 4.25 -5.62
N TYR A 97 8.28 3.79 -6.15
CA TYR A 97 7.22 3.19 -5.34
C TYR A 97 7.74 2.00 -4.52
N ALA A 98 8.44 1.07 -5.18
CA ALA A 98 9.09 -0.06 -4.50
C ALA A 98 10.12 0.40 -3.47
N SER A 99 10.93 1.42 -3.77
CA SER A 99 11.91 1.99 -2.83
C SER A 99 11.26 2.56 -1.56
N ILE A 100 10.05 3.12 -1.65
CA ILE A 100 9.30 3.61 -0.47
C ILE A 100 8.85 2.42 0.40
N TRP A 101 8.25 1.39 -0.20
CA TRP A 101 7.88 0.16 0.51
C TRP A 101 9.09 -0.50 1.19
N GLN A 102 10.22 -0.60 0.49
CA GLN A 102 11.47 -1.10 1.05
C GLN A 102 11.95 -0.26 2.23
N GLY A 103 11.80 1.07 2.16
CA GLY A 103 12.12 1.98 3.26
C GLY A 103 11.20 1.79 4.47
N ILE A 104 9.88 1.64 4.26
CA ILE A 104 8.88 1.39 5.31
C ILE A 104 9.21 0.10 6.05
N TYR A 105 9.35 -1.01 5.32
CA TYR A 105 9.68 -2.29 5.93
C TYR A 105 11.09 -2.32 6.51
N GLY A 106 12.05 -1.63 5.89
CA GLY A 106 13.40 -1.51 6.43
C GLY A 106 13.43 -0.79 7.77
N PHE A 107 12.65 0.28 7.94
CA PHE A 107 12.47 0.97 9.22
C PHE A 107 11.77 0.07 10.24
N LYS A 108 10.63 -0.52 9.86
CA LYS A 108 9.85 -1.44 10.69
C LYS A 108 10.73 -2.59 11.21
N GLU A 109 11.43 -3.29 10.33
CA GLU A 109 12.31 -4.40 10.71
C GLU A 109 13.48 -3.94 11.59
N ALA A 110 14.03 -2.74 11.39
CA ALA A 110 15.10 -2.22 12.23
C ALA A 110 14.61 -1.96 13.67
N VAL A 111 13.38 -1.45 13.82
CA VAL A 111 12.75 -1.22 15.11
C VAL A 111 12.32 -2.53 15.75
N ASP A 112 11.52 -3.35 15.06
CA ASP A 112 10.92 -4.58 15.59
C ASP A 112 11.98 -5.60 16.03
N ASN A 113 13.14 -5.63 15.36
CA ASN A 113 14.27 -6.50 15.72
C ASN A 113 15.27 -5.87 16.71
N ASP A 114 14.98 -4.68 17.25
CA ASP A 114 15.86 -3.92 18.13
C ASP A 114 17.30 -3.76 17.56
N SER A 115 17.39 -3.37 16.29
CA SER A 115 18.66 -3.35 15.54
C SER A 115 19.62 -2.22 15.97
N GLY A 116 19.25 -1.41 16.95
CA GLY A 116 20.01 -0.28 17.47
C GLY A 116 19.74 1.04 16.72
N ILE A 117 19.88 2.15 17.44
CA ILE A 117 19.49 3.49 16.96
C ILE A 117 20.21 3.94 15.69
N GLU A 118 21.46 3.53 15.49
CA GLU A 118 22.21 3.85 14.27
C GLU A 118 21.59 3.18 13.04
N ARG A 119 21.10 1.94 13.17
CA ARG A 119 20.41 1.24 12.08
C ARG A 119 19.04 1.86 11.83
N VAL A 120 18.28 2.17 12.88
CA VAL A 120 16.97 2.83 12.77
C VAL A 120 17.11 4.17 12.04
N ARG A 121 18.07 5.02 12.43
CA ARG A 121 18.34 6.30 11.74
C ARG A 121 18.77 6.13 10.29
N ALA A 122 19.56 5.10 9.98
CA ALA A 122 19.94 4.81 8.60
C ALA A 122 18.71 4.43 7.74
N GLN A 123 17.77 3.66 8.30
CA GLN A 123 16.53 3.30 7.62
C GLN A 123 15.57 4.48 7.50
N GLN A 124 15.46 5.30 8.54
CA GLN A 124 14.75 6.59 8.49
C GLN A 124 15.26 7.43 7.31
N ALA A 125 16.57 7.69 7.25
CA ALA A 125 17.15 8.52 6.19
C ALA A 125 16.93 7.94 4.79
N ALA A 126 16.96 6.61 4.65
CA ALA A 126 16.68 5.94 3.38
C ALA A 126 15.22 6.12 2.94
N LEU A 127 14.27 5.94 3.86
CA LEU A 127 12.85 6.13 3.59
C LEU A 127 12.52 7.60 3.27
N GLU A 128 13.09 8.55 4.01
CA GLU A 128 12.93 9.98 3.70
C GLU A 128 13.45 10.32 2.31
N ALA A 129 14.61 9.78 1.92
CA ALA A 129 15.14 9.97 0.58
C ALA A 129 14.21 9.40 -0.50
N ALA A 130 13.65 8.21 -0.29
CA ALA A 130 12.69 7.59 -1.20
C ALA A 130 11.41 8.42 -1.35
N LEU A 131 10.87 8.96 -0.26
CA LEU A 131 9.69 9.85 -0.28
C LEU A 131 9.97 11.14 -1.09
N TRP A 132 11.13 11.76 -0.90
CA TRP A 132 11.53 12.94 -1.66
C TRP A 132 11.78 12.64 -3.13
N GLN A 133 12.34 11.47 -3.45
CA GLN A 133 12.46 10.98 -4.82
C GLN A 133 11.07 10.77 -5.45
N GLY A 134 10.12 10.20 -4.71
CA GLY A 134 8.73 10.01 -5.14
C GLY A 134 8.07 11.33 -5.50
N LEU A 135 8.16 12.31 -4.60
CA LEU A 135 7.67 13.66 -4.87
C LEU A 135 8.36 14.30 -6.09
N GLY A 136 9.66 14.06 -6.25
CA GLY A 136 10.43 14.51 -7.41
C GLY A 136 9.90 13.92 -8.73
N ALA A 137 9.62 12.62 -8.74
CA ALA A 137 9.03 11.91 -9.88
C ALA A 137 7.64 12.47 -10.21
N VAL A 138 6.77 12.65 -9.21
CA VAL A 138 5.44 13.25 -9.37
C VAL A 138 5.52 14.68 -9.93
N LYS A 139 6.47 15.49 -9.44
CA LYS A 139 6.72 16.83 -9.98
C LYS A 139 7.14 16.81 -11.44
N MET A 140 7.97 15.84 -11.85
CA MET A 140 8.35 15.66 -13.24
C MET A 140 7.15 15.23 -14.10
N ALA A 141 6.39 14.21 -13.67
CA ALA A 141 5.20 13.74 -14.36
C ALA A 141 4.14 14.84 -14.51
N SER A 142 3.94 15.68 -13.49
CA SER A 142 2.99 16.81 -13.56
C SER A 142 3.33 17.81 -14.68
N LYS A 143 4.62 17.99 -15.02
CA LYS A 143 5.05 18.84 -16.13
C LYS A 143 4.73 18.18 -17.47
N HIS A 144 4.93 16.88 -17.57
CA HIS A 144 4.60 16.10 -18.77
C HIS A 144 3.09 16.06 -19.02
N GLN A 145 2.28 15.83 -17.98
CA GLN A 145 0.82 15.88 -18.01
C GLN A 145 0.31 17.25 -18.51
N ALA A 146 0.90 18.34 -18.00
CA ALA A 146 0.54 19.71 -18.42
C ALA A 146 0.89 20.03 -19.89
N SER A 147 1.84 19.29 -20.48
CA SER A 147 2.24 19.44 -21.90
C SER A 147 1.40 18.61 -22.88
N GLY A 148 0.31 17.98 -22.41
CA GLY A 148 -0.55 17.14 -23.23
C GLY A 148 -0.05 15.70 -23.37
N GLY A 149 0.93 15.29 -22.57
CA GLY A 149 1.22 13.88 -22.37
C GLY A 149 0.04 13.25 -21.66
N SER A 150 -0.69 12.36 -22.34
CA SER A 150 -1.66 11.52 -21.66
C SER A 150 -0.90 10.75 -20.59
N ASN A 151 -1.18 11.03 -19.32
CA ASN A 151 -1.07 9.99 -18.30
C ASN A 151 -2.07 8.96 -18.81
N LYS A 152 -1.59 7.89 -19.44
CA LYS A 152 -2.41 6.70 -19.54
C LYS A 152 -2.65 6.35 -18.08
N GLY A 153 -3.80 6.75 -17.53
CA GLY A 153 -4.36 5.99 -16.42
C GLY A 153 -4.29 4.56 -16.90
N GLN A 154 -3.54 3.72 -16.18
CA GLN A 154 -3.33 2.35 -16.55
C GLN A 154 -4.72 1.74 -16.75
N GLU A 155 -5.11 1.57 -18.01
CA GLU A 155 -6.15 0.61 -18.33
C GLU A 155 -5.53 -0.71 -17.91
N ALA A 156 -6.06 -1.32 -16.84
CA ALA A 156 -5.71 -2.66 -16.42
C ALA A 156 -5.56 -3.53 -17.68
N ASP A 157 -4.44 -4.23 -17.83
CA ASP A 157 -4.20 -4.98 -19.06
C ASP A 157 -5.36 -5.94 -19.30
N SER A 158 -6.18 -5.64 -20.32
CA SER A 158 -7.28 -6.48 -20.81
C SER A 158 -6.79 -7.77 -21.49
N GLY A 159 -5.49 -8.07 -21.35
CA GLY A 159 -4.83 -9.28 -21.79
C GLY A 159 -5.70 -10.53 -21.58
N GLU A 160 -5.70 -11.37 -22.60
CA GLU A 160 -6.52 -12.58 -22.64
C GLU A 160 -6.09 -13.56 -21.51
N GLY A 161 -7.05 -13.97 -20.67
CA GLY A 161 -6.82 -14.90 -19.57
C GLY A 161 -7.19 -14.33 -18.20
N ASP A 162 -7.17 -15.19 -17.18
CA ASP A 162 -7.37 -14.76 -15.79
C ASP A 162 -6.14 -13.97 -15.30
N PRO A 163 -6.32 -12.80 -14.66
CA PRO A 163 -5.20 -11.96 -14.23
C PRO A 163 -4.28 -12.68 -13.23
N ILE A 164 -4.82 -13.53 -12.35
CA ILE A 164 -4.00 -14.26 -11.38
C ILE A 164 -3.15 -15.33 -12.08
N ASP A 165 -3.71 -16.05 -13.05
CA ASP A 165 -2.95 -17.03 -13.83
C ASP A 165 -1.78 -16.36 -14.58
N ARG A 166 -1.99 -15.14 -15.09
CA ARG A 166 -0.95 -14.33 -15.75
C ARG A 166 0.13 -13.88 -14.77
N ILE A 167 -0.25 -13.41 -13.57
CA ILE A 167 0.70 -13.07 -12.51
C ILE A 167 1.57 -14.28 -12.17
N ILE A 168 0.95 -15.44 -11.93
CA ILE A 168 1.67 -16.69 -11.61
C ILE A 168 2.66 -17.05 -12.73
N THR A 169 2.22 -16.94 -13.99
CA THR A 169 3.08 -17.22 -15.15
C THR A 169 4.28 -16.27 -15.20
N ASN A 170 4.10 -14.99 -14.90
CA ASN A 170 5.21 -14.04 -14.87
C ASN A 170 6.16 -14.29 -13.69
N LEU A 171 5.64 -14.62 -12.50
CA LEU A 171 6.50 -14.99 -11.36
C LEU A 171 7.33 -16.25 -11.65
N GLU A 172 6.80 -17.22 -12.39
CA GLU A 172 7.59 -18.38 -12.83
C GLU A 172 8.72 -17.96 -13.77
N LYS A 173 8.48 -17.03 -14.70
CA LYS A 173 9.54 -16.47 -15.56
C LYS A 173 10.61 -15.73 -14.75
N VAL A 174 10.25 -14.99 -13.69
CA VAL A 174 11.24 -14.34 -12.80
C VAL A 174 12.27 -15.35 -12.29
N THR A 175 11.84 -16.57 -11.92
CA THR A 175 12.78 -17.62 -11.49
C THR A 175 13.70 -18.10 -12.60
N VAL A 176 13.22 -18.09 -13.86
CA VAL A 176 14.00 -18.47 -15.05
C VAL A 176 15.03 -17.40 -15.35
N GLU A 177 14.62 -16.13 -15.48
CA GLU A 177 15.53 -15.01 -15.78
C GLU A 177 16.64 -14.91 -14.72
N HIS A 178 16.27 -15.04 -13.44
CA HIS A 178 17.25 -15.04 -12.34
C HIS A 178 18.22 -16.24 -12.41
N ALA A 179 17.73 -17.42 -12.80
CA ALA A 179 18.59 -18.59 -12.99
C ALA A 179 19.55 -18.45 -14.18
N GLU A 180 19.19 -17.66 -15.18
CA GLU A 180 20.04 -17.30 -16.33
C GLU A 180 21.03 -16.16 -16.01
N GLY A 181 20.89 -15.53 -14.85
CA GLY A 181 21.73 -14.41 -14.39
C GLY A 181 21.23 -13.05 -14.87
N GLU A 182 20.03 -12.99 -15.45
CA GLU A 182 19.35 -11.80 -15.94
C GLU A 182 18.56 -11.14 -14.79
N THR A 183 19.27 -10.75 -13.72
CA THR A 183 18.65 -10.25 -12.48
C THR A 183 17.99 -8.88 -12.64
N GLU A 184 18.48 -8.04 -13.56
CA GLU A 184 17.86 -6.75 -13.87
C GLU A 184 16.51 -6.96 -14.57
N GLU A 185 16.49 -7.84 -15.56
CA GLU A 185 15.29 -8.25 -16.30
C GLU A 185 14.27 -8.95 -15.39
N ALA A 186 14.74 -9.82 -14.48
CA ALA A 186 13.91 -10.45 -13.46
C ALA A 186 13.25 -9.40 -12.55
N THR A 187 14.00 -8.39 -12.12
CA THR A 187 13.50 -7.30 -11.26
C THR A 187 12.47 -6.44 -12.02
N GLU A 188 12.75 -6.07 -13.27
CA GLU A 188 11.82 -5.33 -14.12
C GLU A 188 10.51 -6.11 -14.31
N LEU A 189 10.59 -7.43 -14.57
CA LEU A 189 9.41 -8.27 -14.72
C LEU A 189 8.56 -8.35 -13.44
N VAL A 190 9.16 -8.35 -12.25
CA VAL A 190 8.41 -8.28 -10.98
C VAL A 190 7.63 -6.97 -10.89
N HIS A 191 8.29 -5.84 -11.18
CA HIS A 191 7.68 -4.51 -11.15
C HIS A 191 6.55 -4.37 -12.19
N ASP A 192 6.78 -4.81 -13.41
CA ASP A 192 5.77 -4.78 -14.47
C ASP A 192 4.56 -5.67 -14.12
N THR A 193 4.81 -6.85 -13.56
CA THR A 193 3.73 -7.75 -13.14
C THR A 193 2.85 -7.16 -12.05
N TYR A 194 3.46 -6.47 -11.07
CA TYR A 194 2.73 -5.76 -10.04
C TYR A 194 1.85 -4.67 -10.67
N MET A 195 2.44 -3.78 -11.47
CA MET A 195 1.76 -2.60 -11.98
C MET A 195 0.73 -2.87 -13.09
N GLU A 196 1.02 -3.81 -13.98
CA GLU A 196 0.16 -4.06 -15.14
C GLU A 196 -1.01 -5.00 -14.82
N ILE A 197 -0.88 -5.80 -13.75
CA ILE A 197 -1.81 -6.88 -13.45
C ILE A 197 -2.31 -6.89 -12.01
N PHE A 198 -1.42 -6.85 -11.01
CA PHE A 198 -1.83 -6.95 -9.60
C PHE A 198 -2.66 -5.75 -9.15
N GLU A 199 -2.21 -4.53 -9.47
CA GLU A 199 -2.96 -3.28 -9.24
C GLU A 199 -4.42 -3.36 -9.75
N GLY A 200 -4.61 -3.97 -10.94
CA GLY A 200 -5.93 -4.11 -11.55
C GLY A 200 -6.92 -4.99 -10.77
N ILE A 201 -6.43 -5.85 -9.87
CA ILE A 201 -7.27 -6.72 -9.02
C ILE A 201 -7.27 -6.30 -7.55
N GLU A 202 -6.38 -5.39 -7.16
CA GLU A 202 -6.16 -5.00 -5.76
C GLU A 202 -7.42 -4.44 -5.12
N GLY A 203 -8.06 -3.46 -5.75
CA GLY A 203 -9.26 -2.81 -5.20
C GLY A 203 -10.41 -3.78 -4.93
N ALA A 204 -10.56 -4.84 -5.74
CA ALA A 204 -11.56 -5.87 -5.47
C ALA A 204 -11.11 -6.84 -4.36
N LEU A 205 -9.81 -7.09 -4.25
CA LEU A 205 -9.24 -8.02 -3.28
C LEU A 205 -9.15 -7.43 -1.87
N ILE A 206 -8.83 -6.13 -1.75
CA ILE A 206 -8.70 -5.43 -0.47
C ILE A 206 -10.04 -5.37 0.27
N GLU A 207 -11.17 -5.31 -0.47
CA GLU A 207 -12.52 -5.43 0.09
C GLU A 207 -12.79 -6.80 0.72
N GLN A 208 -12.09 -7.85 0.28
CA GLN A 208 -12.25 -9.20 0.79
C GLN A 208 -11.24 -9.52 1.90
N ASP A 209 -9.99 -9.11 1.74
CA ASP A 209 -8.88 -9.51 2.61
C ASP A 209 -7.70 -8.52 2.49
N ALA A 210 -7.75 -7.44 3.27
CA ALA A 210 -6.71 -6.40 3.27
C ALA A 210 -5.34 -6.93 3.74
N GLU A 211 -5.31 -7.82 4.73
CA GLU A 211 -4.06 -8.44 5.22
C GLU A 211 -3.38 -9.27 4.10
N LEU A 212 -4.16 -9.95 3.27
CA LEU A 212 -3.62 -10.68 2.12
C LEU A 212 -3.03 -9.74 1.06
N VAL A 213 -3.69 -8.60 0.80
CA VAL A 213 -3.19 -7.58 -0.13
C VAL A 213 -1.86 -7.02 0.36
N GLU A 214 -1.80 -6.50 1.58
CA GLU A 214 -0.56 -5.97 2.17
C GLU A 214 0.57 -7.00 2.12
N SER A 215 0.26 -8.26 2.41
CA SER A 215 1.23 -9.36 2.35
C SER A 215 1.76 -9.63 0.95
N LEU A 216 0.92 -9.50 -0.08
CA LEU A 216 1.32 -9.63 -1.48
C LEU A 216 2.11 -8.41 -1.96
N GLU A 217 1.70 -7.20 -1.56
CA GLU A 217 2.44 -5.97 -1.86
C GLU A 217 3.84 -5.98 -1.27
N LYS A 218 3.98 -6.45 -0.01
CA LYS A 218 5.30 -6.69 0.60
C LYS A 218 6.12 -7.66 -0.24
N ASP A 219 5.55 -8.74 -0.72
CA ASP A 219 6.28 -9.72 -1.52
C ASP A 219 6.75 -9.12 -2.85
N PHE A 220 5.87 -8.38 -3.55
CA PHE A 220 6.16 -7.74 -4.83
C PHE A 220 7.15 -6.58 -4.73
N ASN A 221 7.03 -5.73 -3.71
CA ASN A 221 7.78 -4.48 -3.63
C ASN A 221 9.01 -4.57 -2.73
N VAL A 222 9.08 -5.56 -1.83
CA VAL A 222 10.17 -5.69 -0.86
C VAL A 222 10.87 -7.03 -0.96
N THR A 223 10.16 -8.12 -0.66
CA THR A 223 10.81 -9.40 -0.38
C THR A 223 11.50 -9.98 -1.62
N LEU A 224 10.75 -10.09 -2.73
CA LEU A 224 11.29 -10.65 -3.97
C LEU A 224 12.32 -9.73 -4.63
N PRO A 225 12.08 -8.41 -4.81
CA PRO A 225 13.11 -7.51 -5.34
C PRO A 225 14.40 -7.51 -4.53
N GLN A 226 14.34 -7.49 -3.20
CA GLN A 226 15.56 -7.54 -2.39
C GLN A 226 16.32 -8.85 -2.52
N GLN A 227 15.63 -9.99 -2.71
CA GLN A 227 16.31 -11.26 -2.97
C GLN A 227 17.04 -11.23 -4.31
N LEU A 228 16.40 -10.68 -5.35
CA LEU A 228 17.01 -10.49 -6.67
C LEU A 228 18.21 -9.55 -6.58
N GLU A 229 18.06 -8.34 -6.03
CA GLU A 229 19.14 -7.35 -5.87
C GLU A 229 20.36 -7.90 -5.10
N LYS A 230 20.13 -8.74 -4.10
CA LYS A 230 21.20 -9.37 -3.30
C LYS A 230 21.84 -10.58 -3.99
N GLY A 231 21.36 -10.97 -5.17
CA GLY A 231 21.81 -12.17 -5.88
C GLY A 231 21.55 -13.45 -5.08
N ALA A 232 20.39 -13.53 -4.41
CA ALA A 232 20.02 -14.70 -3.61
C ALA A 232 20.08 -15.99 -4.46
N PRO A 233 20.37 -17.16 -3.84
CA PRO A 233 20.35 -18.43 -4.56
C PRO A 233 19.01 -18.66 -5.28
N VAL A 234 19.05 -19.26 -6.48
CA VAL A 234 17.84 -19.57 -7.26
C VAL A 234 16.81 -20.31 -6.41
N SER A 235 17.23 -21.23 -5.54
CA SER A 235 16.33 -21.95 -4.64
C SER A 235 15.57 -21.06 -3.65
N GLU A 236 16.17 -19.97 -3.19
CA GLU A 236 15.51 -19.03 -2.28
C GLU A 236 14.48 -18.18 -3.04
N VAL A 237 14.86 -17.70 -4.22
CA VAL A 237 13.95 -16.96 -5.12
C VAL A 237 12.76 -17.83 -5.54
N THR A 238 13.00 -19.09 -5.91
CA THR A 238 11.93 -20.05 -6.22
C THR A 238 11.01 -20.27 -5.02
N ALA A 239 11.55 -20.41 -3.81
CA ALA A 239 10.72 -20.60 -2.62
C ALA A 239 9.84 -19.37 -2.31
N GLN A 240 10.37 -18.16 -2.52
CA GLN A 240 9.58 -16.94 -2.40
C GLN A 240 8.46 -16.88 -3.45
N VAL A 241 8.76 -17.20 -4.71
CA VAL A 241 7.76 -17.27 -5.78
C VAL A 241 6.68 -18.31 -5.49
N ASP A 242 7.04 -19.49 -4.98
CA ASP A 242 6.06 -20.51 -4.60
C ASP A 242 5.13 -20.03 -3.46
N ALA A 243 5.67 -19.33 -2.46
CA ALA A 243 4.87 -18.73 -1.40
C ALA A 243 3.90 -17.66 -1.94
N MET A 244 4.34 -16.82 -2.88
CA MET A 244 3.47 -15.85 -3.56
C MET A 244 2.36 -16.54 -4.35
N LYS A 245 2.66 -17.64 -5.05
CA LYS A 245 1.67 -18.43 -5.80
C LYS A 245 0.58 -19.02 -4.90
N GLU A 246 0.92 -19.44 -3.69
CA GLU A 246 -0.07 -19.90 -2.71
C GLU A 246 -1.02 -18.77 -2.27
N LYS A 247 -0.48 -17.58 -1.98
CA LYS A 247 -1.27 -16.39 -1.65
C LYS A 247 -2.18 -15.97 -2.82
N LEU A 248 -1.66 -15.97 -4.04
CA LEU A 248 -2.41 -15.66 -5.26
C LEU A 248 -3.53 -16.68 -5.51
N SER A 249 -3.29 -17.97 -5.25
CA SER A 249 -4.32 -19.00 -5.33
C SER A 249 -5.46 -18.79 -4.31
N ARG A 250 -5.15 -18.22 -3.14
CA ARG A 250 -6.18 -17.79 -2.18
C ARG A 250 -6.93 -16.57 -2.68
N ALA A 251 -6.23 -15.56 -3.20
CA ALA A 251 -6.85 -14.37 -3.79
C ALA A 251 -7.83 -14.73 -4.91
N GLN A 252 -7.49 -15.71 -5.75
CA GLN A 252 -8.36 -16.17 -6.84
C GLN A 252 -9.69 -16.71 -6.32
N LYS A 253 -9.67 -17.48 -5.23
CA LYS A 253 -10.89 -18.00 -4.61
C LYS A 253 -11.75 -16.89 -4.03
N LEU A 254 -11.15 -15.95 -3.31
CA LEU A 254 -11.86 -14.80 -2.73
C LEU A 254 -12.55 -13.95 -3.81
N LEU A 255 -11.85 -13.67 -4.91
CA LEU A 255 -12.43 -12.91 -6.03
C LEU A 255 -13.55 -13.67 -6.75
N GLN A 256 -13.47 -15.00 -6.84
CA GLN A 256 -14.54 -15.84 -7.39
C GLN A 256 -15.77 -15.83 -6.47
N GLU A 257 -15.58 -16.05 -5.17
CA GLU A 257 -16.64 -16.03 -4.15
C GLU A 257 -17.35 -14.66 -4.09
N ALA A 258 -16.59 -13.56 -4.20
CA ALA A 258 -17.14 -12.20 -4.25
C ALA A 258 -18.01 -11.97 -5.50
N LYS A 259 -17.56 -12.44 -6.68
CA LYS A 259 -18.33 -12.36 -7.93
C LYS A 259 -19.62 -13.16 -7.87
N GLU A 260 -19.58 -14.37 -7.30
CA GLU A 260 -20.77 -15.22 -7.11
C GLU A 260 -21.77 -14.55 -6.15
N SER A 261 -21.27 -13.97 -5.05
CA SER A 261 -22.10 -13.28 -4.06
C SER A 261 -22.77 -12.02 -4.59
N GLN A 262 -22.12 -11.28 -5.52
CA GLN A 262 -22.73 -10.13 -6.21
C GLN A 262 -23.77 -10.56 -7.26
N GLY A 263 -23.58 -11.72 -7.90
CA GLY A 263 -24.51 -12.27 -8.89
C GLY A 263 -25.85 -12.75 -8.31
N ASP A 264 -25.88 -13.16 -7.04
CA ASP A 264 -27.08 -13.67 -6.36
C ASP A 264 -28.05 -12.59 -5.87
N VAL A 265 -27.68 -11.30 -5.98
CA VAL A 265 -28.50 -10.17 -5.48
C VAL A 265 -29.45 -9.59 -6.55
N PHE A 266 -29.51 -10.19 -7.75
CA PHE A 266 -30.34 -9.73 -8.87
C PHE A 266 -31.37 -10.77 -9.35
#